data_AF-A0AAN7B812-F1
#
_entry.id   AF-A0AAN7B812-F1
#
_cell.length_a   1.000
_cell.length_b   1.000
_cell.length_c   1.000
_cell.angle_alpha   90.00
_cell.angle_beta   90.00
_cell.angle_gamma   90.00
#
_symmetry.space_group_name_H-M   'P 1'
#
loop_
_entity.id
_entity.type
_entity.pdbx_description
1 polymer ?
#
loop_
_entity_poly.entity_id
_entity_poly.type
_entity_poly.pdbx_seq_one_letter_code
_entity_poly.pdbx_strand_id
1 'polypeptide(L)'
;MADPKAIIVGISGCSSSGKTTLARLLRDIFPNTFILHEDDFYKAEDQLPIKDGLVDWDCPEAISFPDMEKALSLIRSTGTFPVSLLAPDTRALSRRHDHGFAQQPLSQIGGRRGAAACTPITLSSSSNPSSIPPIPQEQEQDKQPLTNSSPLVPPKQPFLDSKEDQNTIGKCPVTETQIASAKAKVTKWLQPGHPGSLIFPPSKSPAEQESPPGGPRLCLLDGFLLYSPHLLPPQIISSLDIKLFLLVSKQKATRRREARDGYVTLEGFWTDPPGYVEKIVWPNYVASHKWLFKDGHVDAGVLDEDAMRRYGILAPVGKGMDVPFEETLDWAVGSIMVELERIYLHSEEKISGEEGNQKDKENRRQ
;
A
#
# COMPACT_ATOMS: atom_id res chain seq x y z
N MET A 1 -12.88 -16.56 18.04
CA MET A 1 -12.60 -16.28 16.61
C MET A 1 -11.22 -16.83 16.31
N ALA A 2 -10.95 -17.34 15.10
CA ALA A 2 -9.60 -17.78 14.74
C ALA A 2 -8.61 -16.60 14.79
N ASP A 3 -7.34 -16.88 15.09
CA ASP A 3 -6.30 -15.85 15.12
C ASP A 3 -6.17 -15.16 13.75
N PRO A 4 -5.95 -13.83 13.73
CA PRO A 4 -5.81 -13.10 12.48
C PRO A 4 -4.62 -13.63 11.68
N LYS A 5 -4.85 -13.90 10.38
CA LYS A 5 -3.82 -14.41 9.47
C LYS A 5 -2.91 -13.32 8.90
N ALA A 6 -3.31 -12.05 9.05
CA ALA A 6 -2.49 -10.90 8.69
C ALA A 6 -2.49 -9.82 9.77
N ILE A 7 -1.35 -9.14 9.86
CA ILE A 7 -1.17 -7.84 10.50
C ILE A 7 -1.26 -6.77 9.43
N ILE A 8 -2.02 -5.72 9.71
CA ILE A 8 -2.19 -4.57 8.81
C ILE A 8 -1.38 -3.40 9.38
N VAL A 9 -0.36 -2.99 8.62
CA VAL A 9 0.48 -1.83 8.90
C VAL A 9 0.00 -0.68 8.02
N GLY A 10 -0.65 0.32 8.60
CA GLY A 10 -0.95 1.56 7.90
C GLY A 10 0.30 2.41 7.74
N ILE A 11 0.49 2.98 6.55
CA ILE A 11 1.53 3.96 6.24
C ILE A 11 0.81 5.19 5.69
N SER A 12 0.81 6.29 6.45
CA SER A 12 0.09 7.50 6.09
C SER A 12 0.93 8.77 6.18
N GLY A 13 0.34 9.89 5.75
CA GLY A 13 1.00 11.17 5.52
C GLY A 13 0.52 11.83 4.23
N CYS A 14 0.87 13.10 4.03
CA CYS A 14 0.40 13.86 2.86
C CYS A 14 0.76 13.18 1.54
N SER A 15 0.01 13.49 0.47
CA SER A 15 0.41 13.07 -0.88
C SER A 15 1.85 13.52 -1.17
N SER A 16 2.61 12.68 -1.88
CA SER A 16 4.04 12.87 -2.17
C SER A 16 5.01 12.95 -0.96
N SER A 17 4.60 12.49 0.22
CA SER A 17 5.51 12.37 1.38
C SER A 17 6.57 11.25 1.25
N GLY A 18 6.30 10.24 0.42
CA GLY A 18 7.17 9.09 0.18
C GLY A 18 6.65 7.75 0.74
N LYS A 19 5.35 7.68 1.08
CA LYS A 19 4.68 6.47 1.60
C LYS A 19 4.89 5.25 0.70
N THR A 20 4.60 5.37 -0.59
CA THR A 20 4.72 4.28 -1.57
C THR A 20 6.14 3.77 -1.71
N THR A 21 7.13 4.67 -1.71
CA THR A 21 8.55 4.29 -1.68
C THR A 21 8.88 3.52 -0.41
N LEU A 22 8.41 3.98 0.75
CA LEU A 22 8.61 3.28 2.01
C LEU A 22 7.94 1.91 2.02
N ALA A 23 6.69 1.81 1.54
CA ALA A 23 5.95 0.56 1.46
C ALA A 23 6.66 -0.47 0.57
N ARG A 24 7.16 -0.07 -0.60
CA ARG A 24 7.94 -0.96 -1.49
C ARG A 24 9.22 -1.46 -0.84
N LEU A 25 9.97 -0.58 -0.16
CA LEU A 25 11.17 -0.99 0.56
C LEU A 25 10.86 -1.94 1.72
N LEU A 26 9.84 -1.63 2.52
CA LEU A 26 9.42 -2.48 3.65
C LEU A 26 8.95 -3.86 3.18
N ARG A 27 8.20 -3.94 2.07
CA ARG A 27 7.81 -5.21 1.44
C ARG A 27 9.02 -6.06 1.08
N ASP A 28 10.08 -5.44 0.59
CA ASP A 28 11.30 -6.16 0.17
C ASP A 28 12.24 -6.48 1.35
N ILE A 29 12.01 -5.87 2.52
CA ILE A 29 12.82 -6.05 3.74
C ILE A 29 12.21 -7.10 4.68
N PHE A 30 10.89 -7.09 4.86
CA PHE A 30 10.19 -8.00 5.78
C PHE A 30 9.69 -9.27 5.09
N PRO A 31 9.69 -10.43 5.78
CA PRO A 31 9.11 -11.65 5.24
C PRO A 31 7.59 -11.51 5.11
N ASN A 32 6.97 -12.33 4.26
CA ASN A 32 5.51 -12.48 4.19
C ASN A 32 4.72 -11.18 3.93
N THR A 33 5.35 -10.19 3.31
CA THR A 33 4.80 -8.83 3.19
C THR A 33 4.25 -8.56 1.79
N PHE A 34 3.13 -7.84 1.71
CA PHE A 34 2.54 -7.32 0.48
C PHE A 34 1.93 -5.93 0.72
N ILE A 35 1.61 -5.20 -0.35
CA ILE A 35 1.11 -3.82 -0.27
C ILE A 35 -0.32 -3.78 -0.82
N LEU A 36 -1.21 -3.10 -0.10
CA LEU A 36 -2.52 -2.66 -0.55
C LEU A 36 -2.50 -1.13 -0.63
N HIS A 37 -2.87 -0.55 -1.77
CA HIS A 37 -2.92 0.90 -1.94
C HIS A 37 -4.35 1.42 -1.74
N GLU A 38 -4.50 2.55 -1.04
CA GLU A 38 -5.78 3.28 -0.92
C GLU A 38 -6.33 3.66 -2.31
N ASP A 39 -5.44 4.00 -3.25
CA ASP A 39 -5.76 4.37 -4.63
C ASP A 39 -6.43 3.24 -5.45
N ASP A 40 -6.30 1.97 -5.02
CA ASP A 40 -7.04 0.87 -5.64
C ASP A 40 -8.56 0.98 -5.39
N PHE A 41 -8.98 1.79 -4.41
CA PHE A 41 -10.37 2.01 -4.02
C PHE A 41 -10.96 3.34 -4.51
N TYR A 42 -10.28 4.07 -5.40
CA TYR A 42 -10.90 5.23 -6.05
C TYR A 42 -12.19 4.84 -6.78
N LYS A 43 -13.20 5.69 -6.64
CA LYS A 43 -14.42 5.65 -7.45
C LYS A 43 -14.09 6.07 -8.90
N ALA A 44 -15.04 5.82 -9.80
CA ALA A 44 -14.94 6.28 -11.18
C ALA A 44 -14.88 7.81 -11.24
N GLU A 45 -14.17 8.36 -12.23
CA GLU A 45 -13.93 9.81 -12.35
C GLU A 45 -15.24 10.62 -12.39
N ASP A 46 -16.28 10.08 -13.03
CA ASP A 46 -17.61 10.70 -13.14
C ASP A 46 -18.40 10.73 -11.81
N GLN A 47 -17.91 10.04 -10.78
CA GLN A 47 -18.48 10.01 -9.43
C GLN A 47 -17.71 10.87 -8.44
N LEU A 48 -16.59 11.48 -8.86
CA LEU A 48 -15.76 12.28 -7.99
C LEU A 48 -16.36 13.67 -7.77
N PRO A 49 -16.24 14.23 -6.55
CA PRO A 49 -16.72 15.56 -6.28
C PRO A 49 -15.89 16.62 -7.01
N ILE A 50 -16.50 17.78 -7.26
CA ILE A 50 -15.83 18.95 -7.82
C ILE A 50 -15.70 20.00 -6.72
N LYS A 51 -14.48 20.53 -6.56
CA LYS A 51 -14.14 21.61 -5.63
C LYS A 51 -13.35 22.67 -6.37
N ASP A 52 -13.76 23.94 -6.23
CA ASP A 52 -13.14 25.07 -6.94
C ASP A 52 -13.00 24.88 -8.47
N GLY A 53 -13.96 24.18 -9.07
CA GLY A 53 -13.98 23.86 -10.51
C GLY A 53 -13.01 22.75 -10.93
N LEU A 54 -12.42 22.02 -9.98
CA LEU A 54 -11.49 20.92 -10.20
C LEU A 54 -12.06 19.62 -9.62
N VAL A 55 -11.80 18.50 -10.28
CA VAL A 55 -12.11 17.16 -9.74
C VAL A 55 -11.25 16.93 -8.49
N ASP A 56 -11.87 16.56 -7.37
CA ASP A 56 -11.18 16.41 -6.09
C ASP A 56 -10.88 14.94 -5.80
N TRP A 57 -9.67 14.51 -6.16
CA TRP A 57 -9.14 13.18 -5.85
C TRP A 57 -8.70 13.03 -4.39
N ASP A 58 -8.40 14.12 -3.69
CA ASP A 58 -7.72 14.07 -2.39
C ASP A 58 -8.73 14.14 -1.21
N CYS A 59 -9.96 13.69 -1.41
CA CYS A 59 -11.05 13.74 -0.43
C CYS A 59 -11.63 12.36 -0.07
N PRO A 60 -12.25 12.19 1.11
CA PRO A 60 -12.89 10.93 1.51
C PRO A 60 -13.96 10.44 0.52
N GLU A 61 -14.69 11.36 -0.10
CA GLU A 61 -15.75 11.06 -1.05
C GLU A 61 -15.23 10.41 -2.33
N ALA A 62 -13.94 10.56 -2.66
CA ALA A 62 -13.30 9.92 -3.80
C ALA A 62 -13.04 8.41 -3.59
N ILE A 63 -13.06 7.94 -2.33
CA ILE A 63 -12.68 6.57 -1.97
C ILE A 63 -13.91 5.71 -1.64
N SER A 64 -13.93 4.46 -2.12
CA SER A 64 -14.89 3.43 -1.72
C SER A 64 -14.47 2.77 -0.41
N PHE A 65 -14.77 3.40 0.72
CA PHE A 65 -14.54 2.79 2.03
C PHE A 65 -15.25 1.44 2.24
N PRO A 66 -16.49 1.21 1.75
CA PRO A 66 -17.12 -0.10 1.87
C PRO A 66 -16.32 -1.23 1.20
N ASP A 67 -15.64 -0.96 0.09
CA ASP A 67 -14.82 -1.97 -0.57
C ASP A 67 -13.47 -2.14 0.12
N MET A 68 -12.91 -1.05 0.64
CA MET A 68 -11.71 -1.11 1.48
C MET A 68 -11.94 -1.90 2.77
N GLU A 69 -13.08 -1.72 3.46
CA GLU A 69 -13.46 -2.49 4.65
C GLU A 69 -13.55 -3.99 4.35
N LYS A 70 -14.19 -4.37 3.25
CA LYS A 70 -14.28 -5.78 2.83
C LYS A 70 -12.91 -6.35 2.50
N ALA A 71 -12.06 -5.60 1.82
CA ALA A 71 -10.69 -6.00 1.51
C ALA A 71 -9.87 -6.24 2.79
N LEU A 72 -9.91 -5.30 3.75
CA LEU A 72 -9.20 -5.41 5.03
C LEU A 72 -9.73 -6.58 5.87
N SER A 73 -11.05 -6.80 5.89
CA SER A 73 -11.67 -7.96 6.55
C SER A 73 -11.23 -9.29 5.93
N LEU A 74 -11.16 -9.36 4.59
CA LEU A 74 -10.68 -10.54 3.89
C LEU A 74 -9.20 -10.79 4.21
N ILE A 75 -8.35 -9.77 4.05
CA ILE A 75 -6.92 -9.85 4.38
C ILE A 75 -6.70 -10.33 5.81
N ARG A 76 -7.42 -9.77 6.78
CA ARG A 76 -7.30 -10.15 8.19
C ARG A 76 -7.66 -11.63 8.43
N SER A 77 -8.69 -12.13 7.74
CA SER A 77 -9.18 -13.50 7.92
C SER A 77 -8.41 -14.56 7.12
N THR A 78 -7.90 -14.22 5.93
CA THR A 78 -7.25 -15.18 5.02
C THR A 78 -5.74 -15.02 4.92
N GLY A 79 -5.21 -13.84 5.23
CA GLY A 79 -3.82 -13.48 4.99
C GLY A 79 -3.52 -13.22 3.50
N THR A 80 -4.53 -13.25 2.65
CA THR A 80 -4.38 -13.16 1.19
C THR A 80 -4.84 -11.82 0.67
N PHE A 81 -4.21 -11.38 -0.41
CA PHE A 81 -4.68 -10.22 -1.16
C PHE A 81 -6.11 -10.46 -1.69
N PRO A 82 -6.99 -9.44 -1.76
CA PRO A 82 -8.40 -9.55 -2.14
C PRO A 82 -8.68 -9.87 -3.64
N VAL A 83 -7.79 -10.61 -4.31
CA VAL A 83 -7.95 -11.10 -5.70
C VAL A 83 -8.28 -12.59 -5.79
N SER A 84 -8.42 -13.29 -4.65
CA SER A 84 -8.57 -14.75 -4.67
C SER A 84 -9.94 -15.17 -5.22
N LEU A 85 -9.93 -15.96 -6.29
CA LEU A 85 -11.05 -16.65 -6.97
C LEU A 85 -11.99 -17.46 -6.04
N LEU A 86 -11.73 -17.48 -4.73
CA LEU A 86 -12.37 -18.33 -3.72
C LEU A 86 -13.58 -17.69 -3.03
N ALA A 87 -13.95 -16.46 -3.36
CA ALA A 87 -15.11 -15.79 -2.78
C ALA A 87 -16.16 -15.46 -3.86
N PRO A 88 -17.16 -16.36 -4.08
CA PRO A 88 -18.19 -16.20 -5.12
C PRO A 88 -19.06 -14.94 -4.94
N ASP A 89 -19.19 -14.46 -3.69
CA ASP A 89 -19.99 -13.28 -3.33
C ASP A 89 -19.16 -12.00 -3.15
N THR A 90 -17.82 -12.05 -3.23
CA THR A 90 -17.01 -10.85 -3.46
C THR A 90 -16.96 -10.57 -4.95
N ARG A 91 -18.12 -10.45 -5.60
CA ARG A 91 -18.22 -10.05 -7.02
C ARG A 91 -17.48 -8.73 -7.21
N ALA A 92 -16.21 -8.84 -7.59
CA ALA A 92 -15.31 -7.79 -8.02
C ALA A 92 -15.07 -6.65 -7.00
N LEU A 93 -14.37 -6.92 -5.89
CA LEU A 93 -13.77 -5.87 -5.04
C LEU A 93 -12.63 -5.11 -5.74
N SER A 94 -12.39 -5.38 -7.02
CA SER A 94 -12.35 -4.30 -7.98
C SER A 94 -13.09 -4.73 -9.25
N ARG A 95 -14.17 -4.06 -9.64
CA ARG A 95 -14.59 -4.05 -11.06
C ARG A 95 -13.56 -3.23 -11.83
N ARG A 96 -12.34 -3.77 -11.96
CA ARG A 96 -11.39 -3.35 -12.98
C ARG A 96 -11.95 -3.95 -14.26
N HIS A 97 -12.55 -3.12 -15.11
CA HIS A 97 -12.87 -3.55 -16.47
C HIS A 97 -11.59 -4.05 -17.15
N ASP A 98 -11.75 -5.04 -18.03
CA ASP A 98 -10.73 -5.85 -18.72
C ASP A 98 -9.39 -5.14 -19.00
N HIS A 99 -8.45 -5.24 -18.08
CA HIS A 99 -7.03 -5.06 -18.37
C HIS A 99 -6.25 -6.20 -17.71
N GLY A 100 -5.79 -7.15 -18.55
CA GLY A 100 -4.77 -8.13 -18.17
C GLY A 100 -5.29 -9.51 -17.73
N PHE A 101 -6.10 -10.19 -18.55
CA PHE A 101 -6.21 -11.65 -18.42
C PHE A 101 -4.92 -12.29 -18.93
N ALA A 102 -4.13 -12.91 -18.05
CA ALA A 102 -3.20 -13.96 -18.47
C ALA A 102 -4.05 -15.20 -18.77
N GLN A 103 -4.12 -15.61 -20.04
CA GLN A 103 -4.73 -16.90 -20.39
C GLN A 103 -4.01 -18.01 -19.63
N GLN A 104 -4.78 -18.84 -18.91
CA GLN A 104 -4.23 -20.09 -18.43
C GLN A 104 -3.75 -20.92 -19.63
N PRO A 105 -2.59 -21.60 -19.56
CA PRO A 105 -2.22 -22.57 -20.57
C PRO A 105 -3.28 -23.67 -20.64
N LEU A 106 -3.86 -23.86 -21.82
CA LEU A 106 -4.68 -25.03 -22.17
C LEU A 106 -3.81 -26.29 -22.13
N SER A 107 -3.55 -26.83 -20.95
CA SER A 107 -2.90 -28.15 -20.82
C SER A 107 -3.51 -29.06 -19.76
N GLN A 108 -4.70 -28.74 -19.22
CA GLN A 108 -5.43 -29.66 -18.33
C GLN A 108 -6.95 -29.66 -18.54
N ILE A 109 -7.41 -29.90 -19.78
CA ILE A 109 -8.73 -30.52 -20.00
C ILE A 109 -8.54 -31.69 -20.95
N GLY A 110 -8.10 -32.81 -20.38
CA GLY A 110 -8.16 -34.10 -21.04
C GLY A 110 -9.57 -34.68 -20.93
N GLY A 111 -10.26 -34.76 -22.09
CA GLY A 111 -11.17 -35.86 -22.40
C GLY A 111 -12.64 -35.72 -22.03
N ARG A 112 -13.51 -35.52 -23.03
CA ARG A 112 -14.30 -36.62 -23.64
C ARG A 112 -15.24 -36.08 -24.75
N ARG A 113 -15.00 -36.60 -25.96
CA ARG A 113 -15.93 -37.04 -27.04
C ARG A 113 -17.18 -36.21 -27.37
N GLY A 114 -17.31 -35.89 -28.66
CA GLY A 114 -18.61 -35.75 -29.32
C GLY A 114 -18.53 -35.03 -30.66
N ALA A 115 -18.40 -35.79 -31.75
CA ALA A 115 -18.38 -35.29 -33.12
C ALA A 115 -19.74 -34.71 -33.55
N ALA A 116 -19.73 -33.60 -34.28
CA ALA A 116 -20.68 -33.31 -35.36
C ALA A 116 -20.14 -32.18 -36.25
N ALA A 117 -20.04 -32.49 -37.54
CA ALA A 117 -19.71 -31.57 -38.61
C ALA A 117 -20.88 -30.60 -38.88
N CYS A 118 -20.58 -29.38 -39.34
CA CYS A 118 -21.26 -28.77 -40.49
C CYS A 118 -20.53 -27.50 -40.97
N THR A 119 -20.59 -27.34 -42.28
CA THR A 119 -19.90 -26.49 -43.25
C THR A 119 -20.15 -24.97 -43.16
N PRO A 120 -19.35 -24.15 -43.87
CA PRO A 120 -19.27 -22.69 -43.71
C PRO A 120 -20.28 -21.92 -44.56
N ILE A 121 -20.61 -20.70 -44.15
CA ILE A 121 -21.29 -19.70 -44.98
C ILE A 121 -20.33 -18.53 -45.23
N THR A 122 -19.87 -18.44 -46.46
CA THR A 122 -19.27 -17.26 -47.08
C THR A 122 -20.34 -16.22 -47.41
N LEU A 123 -20.08 -14.94 -47.10
CA LEU A 123 -20.65 -13.81 -47.81
C LEU A 123 -19.57 -12.75 -48.04
N SER A 124 -19.57 -12.24 -49.26
CA SER A 124 -18.53 -11.51 -49.96
C SER A 124 -18.76 -9.99 -50.01
N SER A 125 -17.70 -9.27 -50.40
CA SER A 125 -17.64 -7.92 -51.00
C SER A 125 -17.74 -6.74 -50.01
N SER A 126 -16.99 -5.63 -50.10
CA SER A 126 -16.35 -4.98 -51.25
C SER A 126 -15.27 -3.94 -50.81
N SER A 127 -14.32 -3.68 -51.72
CA SER A 127 -13.48 -2.48 -52.00
C SER A 127 -13.75 -1.17 -51.22
N ASN A 128 -12.81 -0.24 -50.92
CA ASN A 128 -11.54 0.16 -51.53
C ASN A 128 -10.78 1.17 -50.59
N PRO A 129 -9.57 1.67 -50.94
CA PRO A 129 -8.54 2.11 -50.00
C PRO A 129 -8.45 3.62 -49.77
N SER A 130 -7.67 4.06 -48.77
CA SER A 130 -7.14 5.43 -48.70
C SER A 130 -5.78 5.49 -48.02
N SER A 131 -4.93 6.27 -48.67
CA SER A 131 -3.48 6.36 -48.58
C SER A 131 -3.05 7.38 -47.51
N ILE A 132 -1.97 7.10 -46.77
CA ILE A 132 -1.25 8.10 -45.97
C ILE A 132 0.26 7.94 -46.28
N PRO A 133 0.98 9.01 -46.66
CA PRO A 133 2.42 8.96 -47.00
C PRO A 133 3.32 8.98 -45.74
N PRO A 134 4.60 8.57 -45.86
CA PRO A 134 5.52 8.42 -44.73
C PRO A 134 6.18 9.76 -44.32
N ILE A 135 6.45 9.91 -43.02
CA ILE A 135 7.20 11.02 -42.43
C ILE A 135 8.72 10.70 -42.56
N PRO A 136 9.60 11.68 -42.90
CA PRO A 136 11.02 11.42 -43.14
C PRO A 136 11.82 11.21 -41.85
N GLN A 137 12.86 10.39 -41.98
CA GLN A 137 13.91 10.19 -40.99
C GLN A 137 14.79 11.44 -40.89
N GLU A 138 14.96 11.99 -39.68
CA GLU A 138 16.10 12.84 -39.34
C GLU A 138 17.09 12.03 -38.51
N GLN A 139 18.29 11.89 -39.08
CA GLN A 139 19.49 11.48 -38.39
C GLN A 139 20.09 12.72 -37.73
N GLU A 140 20.38 12.66 -36.43
CA GLU A 140 21.38 13.54 -35.83
C GLU A 140 22.23 12.77 -34.81
N GLN A 141 23.53 13.03 -34.93
CA GLN A 141 24.66 12.27 -34.43
C GLN A 141 25.04 12.64 -32.99
N ASP A 142 25.69 11.67 -32.33
CA ASP A 142 26.69 11.80 -31.26
C ASP A 142 26.41 12.69 -30.03
N LYS A 143 25.99 12.03 -28.94
CA LYS A 143 26.48 12.35 -27.58
C LYS A 143 26.90 11.07 -26.85
N GLN A 144 28.15 11.06 -26.39
CA GLN A 144 28.84 10.04 -25.60
C GLN A 144 28.16 9.70 -24.26
N PRO A 145 28.48 8.55 -23.63
CA PRO A 145 27.53 7.82 -22.80
C PRO A 145 27.41 8.42 -21.39
N LEU A 146 26.20 8.86 -21.07
CA LEU A 146 25.79 9.10 -19.69
C LEU A 146 25.49 7.75 -19.03
N THR A 147 26.08 7.56 -17.87
CA THR A 147 26.01 6.42 -16.96
C THR A 147 24.61 5.80 -16.88
N ASN A 148 24.51 4.50 -17.15
CA ASN A 148 23.34 3.68 -16.87
C ASN A 148 23.04 3.70 -15.36
N SER A 149 22.19 4.64 -14.92
CA SER A 149 21.34 4.41 -13.76
C SER A 149 19.98 4.02 -14.30
N SER A 150 19.74 2.72 -14.44
CA SER A 150 18.41 2.22 -14.77
C SER A 150 17.41 2.78 -13.77
N PRO A 151 16.30 3.43 -14.21
CA PRO A 151 15.21 3.70 -13.30
C PRO A 151 14.75 2.36 -12.72
N LEU A 152 14.73 2.26 -11.39
CA LEU A 152 14.25 1.07 -10.69
C LEU A 152 12.79 0.86 -11.14
N VAL A 153 12.58 -0.10 -12.06
CA VAL A 153 11.24 -0.54 -12.43
C VAL A 153 10.60 -1.02 -11.14
N PRO A 154 9.44 -0.48 -10.76
CA PRO A 154 8.81 -0.87 -9.51
C PRO A 154 8.53 -2.37 -9.54
N PRO A 155 8.89 -3.14 -8.49
CA PRO A 155 8.73 -4.58 -8.54
C PRO A 155 7.24 -4.88 -8.59
N LYS A 156 6.77 -5.40 -9.72
CA LYS A 156 5.38 -5.85 -9.89
C LYS A 156 5.10 -6.91 -8.84
N GLN A 157 4.04 -6.73 -8.06
CA GLN A 157 3.54 -7.82 -7.24
C GLN A 157 3.12 -8.94 -8.20
N PRO A 158 3.62 -10.18 -8.05
CA PRO A 158 3.50 -11.23 -9.07
C PRO A 158 2.06 -11.64 -9.44
N PHE A 159 1.05 -11.03 -8.81
CA PHE A 159 -0.37 -11.38 -8.95
C PHE A 159 -1.32 -10.17 -9.07
N LEU A 160 -0.82 -8.93 -9.24
CA LEU A 160 -1.69 -7.73 -9.24
C LEU A 160 -1.16 -6.57 -10.10
N ASP A 161 -2.04 -5.97 -10.90
CA ASP A 161 -1.82 -4.67 -11.55
C ASP A 161 -2.44 -3.53 -10.69
N SER A 162 -1.72 -3.10 -9.65
CA SER A 162 -2.05 -1.90 -8.85
C SER A 162 -1.89 -0.63 -9.69
N LYS A 163 -2.76 0.37 -9.52
CA LYS A 163 -2.61 1.67 -10.20
C LYS A 163 -1.39 2.43 -9.72
N GLU A 164 -1.16 2.43 -8.41
CA GLU A 164 -0.02 3.11 -7.81
C GLU A 164 1.31 2.43 -8.22
N ASP A 165 1.29 1.14 -8.53
CA ASP A 165 2.43 0.41 -9.12
C ASP A 165 2.70 0.76 -10.59
N GLN A 166 1.75 1.37 -11.30
CA GLN A 166 1.92 1.87 -12.67
C GLN A 166 2.44 3.31 -12.72
N ASN A 167 2.37 4.05 -11.62
CA ASN A 167 2.88 5.42 -11.54
C ASN A 167 4.42 5.47 -11.58
N THR A 168 4.98 6.51 -12.20
CA THR A 168 6.44 6.69 -12.28
C THR A 168 7.05 6.87 -10.88
N ILE A 169 7.88 5.89 -10.54
CA ILE A 169 8.95 5.90 -9.53
C ILE A 169 9.97 7.03 -9.68
N GLY A 170 9.92 8.15 -8.95
CA GLY A 170 11.12 9.02 -8.83
C GLY A 170 12.37 8.23 -8.36
N LYS A 171 13.58 8.77 -8.53
CA LYS A 171 14.80 8.08 -8.07
C LYS A 171 14.70 7.73 -6.58
N CYS A 172 14.98 6.47 -6.24
CA CYS A 172 14.98 6.02 -4.84
C CYS A 172 15.91 6.91 -4.00
N PRO A 173 15.41 7.54 -2.93
CA PRO A 173 16.18 8.51 -2.14
C PRO A 173 17.20 7.83 -1.21
N VAL A 174 17.21 6.51 -1.12
CA VAL A 174 18.16 5.73 -0.31
C VAL A 174 19.09 4.91 -1.20
N THR A 175 20.33 4.79 -0.74
CA THR A 175 21.38 4.00 -1.40
C THR A 175 21.18 2.50 -1.19
N GLU A 176 21.76 1.68 -2.08
CA GLU A 176 21.76 0.22 -1.92
C GLU A 176 22.37 -0.22 -0.60
N THR A 177 23.41 0.47 -0.12
CA THR A 177 24.03 0.19 1.19
C THR A 177 23.07 0.40 2.35
N GLN A 178 22.26 1.46 2.33
CA GLN A 178 21.25 1.72 3.35
C GLN A 178 20.13 0.67 3.31
N ILE A 179 19.69 0.28 2.10
CA ILE A 179 18.71 -0.81 1.93
C ILE A 179 19.29 -2.13 2.45
N ALA A 180 20.53 -2.46 2.11
CA ALA A 180 21.21 -3.66 2.58
C ALA A 180 21.37 -3.67 4.11
N SER A 181 21.66 -2.52 4.73
CA SER A 181 21.72 -2.37 6.18
C SER A 181 20.37 -2.66 6.83
N ALA A 182 19.29 -2.10 6.29
CA ALA A 182 17.93 -2.35 6.78
C ALA A 182 17.53 -3.84 6.63
N LYS A 183 17.85 -4.47 5.49
CA LYS A 183 17.66 -5.91 5.30
C LYS A 183 18.46 -6.73 6.32
N ALA A 184 19.72 -6.40 6.54
CA ALA A 184 20.57 -7.09 7.50
C ALA A 184 20.03 -6.99 8.94
N LYS A 185 19.44 -5.85 9.33
CA LYS A 185 18.76 -5.70 10.63
C LYS A 185 17.62 -6.70 10.78
N VAL A 186 16.75 -6.81 9.79
CA VAL A 186 15.62 -7.78 9.81
C VAL A 186 16.13 -9.21 9.73
N THR A 187 17.12 -9.52 8.88
CA THR A 187 17.73 -10.86 8.81
C THR A 187 18.33 -11.29 10.15
N LYS A 188 19.00 -10.38 10.87
CA LYS A 188 19.52 -10.64 12.21
C LYS A 188 18.38 -10.90 13.21
N TRP A 189 17.33 -10.08 13.16
CA TRP A 189 16.16 -10.24 14.01
C TRP A 189 15.40 -11.56 13.81
N LEU A 190 15.46 -12.13 12.60
CA LEU A 190 14.88 -13.43 12.26
C LEU A 190 15.76 -14.64 12.63
N GLN A 191 17.00 -14.44 13.10
CA GLN A 191 17.87 -15.55 13.46
C GLN A 191 17.36 -16.32 14.69
N PRO A 192 17.65 -17.64 14.81
CA PRO A 192 17.27 -18.42 15.98
C PRO A 192 17.73 -17.77 17.30
N GLY A 193 16.82 -17.70 18.26
CA GLY A 193 17.07 -17.06 19.56
C GLY A 193 16.78 -15.55 19.58
N HIS A 194 16.39 -14.95 18.46
CA HIS A 194 15.86 -13.58 18.41
C HIS A 194 14.33 -13.56 18.29
N PRO A 195 13.67 -12.46 18.72
CA PRO A 195 12.21 -12.38 18.74
C PRO A 195 11.54 -12.66 17.39
N GLY A 196 12.12 -12.19 16.29
CA GLY A 196 11.59 -12.40 14.95
C GLY A 196 11.47 -13.86 14.55
N SER A 197 12.35 -14.74 15.04
CA SER A 197 12.29 -16.19 14.78
C SER A 197 11.10 -16.88 15.44
N LEU A 198 10.55 -16.31 16.52
CA LEU A 198 9.34 -16.80 17.19
C LEU A 198 8.08 -16.37 16.43
N ILE A 199 8.11 -15.17 15.83
CA ILE A 199 6.98 -14.61 15.06
C ILE A 199 6.92 -15.21 13.65
N PHE A 200 8.08 -15.39 13.02
CA PHE A 200 8.25 -15.97 11.69
C PHE A 200 9.13 -17.22 11.76
N PRO A 201 8.58 -18.36 12.20
CA PRO A 201 9.36 -19.58 12.31
C PRO A 201 9.87 -20.03 10.94
N PRO A 202 11.12 -20.56 10.87
CA PRO A 202 11.66 -21.10 9.63
C PRO A 202 10.80 -22.26 9.10
N SER A 203 10.77 -22.42 7.78
CA SER A 203 10.05 -23.54 7.15
C SER A 203 10.55 -24.88 7.70
N LYS A 204 9.64 -25.80 7.98
CA LYS A 204 9.93 -27.06 8.69
C LYS A 204 10.68 -28.10 7.82
N SER A 205 10.98 -27.79 6.56
CA SER A 205 11.49 -28.76 5.59
C SER A 205 12.53 -28.17 4.62
N PRO A 206 13.72 -28.80 4.45
CA PRO A 206 14.68 -28.46 3.39
C PRO A 206 14.13 -28.64 1.97
N ALA A 207 13.09 -29.45 1.78
CA ALA A 207 12.42 -29.64 0.49
C ALA A 207 11.38 -28.54 0.17
N GLU A 208 11.13 -27.63 1.13
CA GLU A 208 10.19 -26.50 1.03
C GLU A 208 10.94 -25.15 0.97
N GLN A 209 12.18 -25.14 0.44
CA GLN A 209 12.98 -23.91 0.29
C GLN A 209 12.31 -22.81 -0.56
N GLU A 210 11.26 -23.15 -1.31
CA GLU A 210 10.44 -22.19 -2.07
C GLU A 210 9.18 -21.72 -1.32
N SER A 211 8.86 -22.31 -0.17
CA SER A 211 7.71 -21.92 0.66
C SER A 211 8.04 -20.67 1.48
N PRO A 212 7.12 -19.69 1.57
CA PRO A 212 7.29 -18.57 2.50
C PRO A 212 7.46 -19.07 3.95
N PRO A 213 8.25 -18.36 4.79
CA PRO A 213 8.39 -18.72 6.20
C PRO A 213 7.02 -18.79 6.89
N GLY A 214 6.91 -19.61 7.93
CA GLY A 214 5.71 -19.64 8.74
C GLY A 214 5.47 -18.29 9.43
N GLY A 215 4.31 -18.12 10.06
CA GLY A 215 3.95 -16.89 10.75
C GLY A 215 2.94 -16.03 10.00
N PRO A 216 2.66 -14.82 10.50
CA PRO A 216 1.62 -13.97 9.95
C PRO A 216 2.01 -13.37 8.59
N ARG A 217 1.00 -12.91 7.85
CA ARG A 217 1.19 -12.08 6.67
C ARG A 217 1.22 -10.61 7.08
N LEU A 218 2.06 -9.81 6.44
CA LEU A 218 2.09 -8.36 6.63
C LEU A 218 1.44 -7.67 5.44
N CYS A 219 0.35 -6.95 5.69
CA CYS A 219 -0.28 -6.07 4.72
C CYS A 219 0.15 -4.63 5.00
N LEU A 220 0.91 -4.02 4.09
CA LEU A 220 1.22 -2.59 4.14
C LEU A 220 0.09 -1.84 3.44
N LEU A 221 -0.74 -1.16 4.21
CA LEU A 221 -1.78 -0.27 3.68
C LEU A 221 -1.16 1.11 3.44
N ASP A 222 -0.91 1.45 2.18
CA ASP A 222 -0.37 2.74 1.73
C ASP A 222 -1.51 3.68 1.35
N GLY A 223 -1.69 4.78 2.10
CA GLY A 223 -2.79 5.71 1.87
C GLY A 223 -2.59 7.06 2.55
N PHE A 224 -3.10 8.13 1.94
CA PHE A 224 -2.97 9.49 2.44
C PHE A 224 -4.10 9.91 3.40
N LEU A 225 -5.24 9.20 3.44
CA LEU A 225 -6.35 9.53 4.35
C LEU A 225 -6.43 8.65 5.60
N LEU A 226 -5.59 7.61 5.71
CA LEU A 226 -5.74 6.54 6.72
C LEU A 226 -5.87 7.02 8.18
N TYR A 227 -5.32 8.19 8.54
CA TYR A 227 -5.42 8.77 9.89
C TYR A 227 -6.33 10.00 9.93
N SER A 228 -7.56 9.80 9.46
CA SER A 228 -8.61 10.83 9.48
C SER A 228 -9.85 10.31 10.24
N PRO A 229 -9.79 10.09 11.56
CA PRO A 229 -10.84 9.44 12.35
C PRO A 229 -12.20 10.13 12.32
N HIS A 230 -12.23 11.42 11.97
CA HIS A 230 -13.47 12.17 11.81
C HIS A 230 -14.11 12.02 10.42
N LEU A 231 -13.36 11.51 9.45
CA LEU A 231 -13.75 11.39 8.04
C LEU A 231 -13.85 9.93 7.57
N LEU A 232 -13.18 9.01 8.26
CA LEU A 232 -13.18 7.60 7.93
C LEU A 232 -14.18 6.82 8.80
N PRO A 233 -14.76 5.73 8.26
CA PRO A 233 -15.44 4.75 9.10
C PRO A 233 -14.52 4.23 10.22
N PRO A 234 -15.00 4.13 11.48
CA PRO A 234 -14.19 3.66 12.61
C PRO A 234 -13.54 2.29 12.36
N GLN A 235 -14.19 1.45 11.55
CA GLN A 235 -13.76 0.11 11.18
C GLN A 235 -12.39 0.12 10.51
N ILE A 236 -12.13 1.09 9.61
CA ILE A 236 -10.85 1.21 8.91
C ILE A 236 -9.71 1.39 9.91
N ILE A 237 -9.78 2.40 10.79
CA ILE A 237 -8.71 2.69 11.76
C ILE A 237 -8.55 1.55 12.76
N SER A 238 -9.66 0.96 13.22
CA SER A 238 -9.63 -0.18 14.14
C SER A 238 -9.01 -1.44 13.53
N SER A 239 -8.99 -1.56 12.20
CA SER A 239 -8.37 -2.66 11.49
C SER A 239 -6.86 -2.51 11.31
N LEU A 240 -6.26 -1.37 11.66
CA LEU A 240 -4.82 -1.14 11.55
C LEU A 240 -4.13 -1.52 12.87
N ASP A 241 -3.21 -2.47 12.83
CA ASP A 241 -2.49 -2.95 14.01
C ASP A 241 -1.26 -2.07 14.31
N ILE A 242 -0.56 -1.61 13.26
CA ILE A 242 0.60 -0.70 13.35
C ILE A 242 0.31 0.52 12.48
N LYS A 243 0.58 1.74 13.00
CA LYS A 243 0.22 2.99 12.31
C LYS A 243 1.44 3.91 12.18
N LEU A 244 2.07 3.93 11.01
CA LEU A 244 3.24 4.76 10.71
C LEU A 244 2.83 6.06 9.99
N PHE A 245 3.28 7.21 10.48
CA PHE A 245 3.00 8.51 9.88
C PHE A 245 4.27 9.21 9.39
N LEU A 246 4.27 9.63 8.13
CA LEU A 246 5.35 10.38 7.50
C LEU A 246 5.05 11.88 7.54
N LEU A 247 5.96 12.61 8.18
CA LEU A 247 5.88 14.06 8.34
C LEU A 247 6.77 14.78 7.33
N VAL A 248 6.15 15.44 6.36
CA VAL A 248 6.82 16.17 5.27
C VAL A 248 6.21 17.56 5.14
N SER A 249 7.04 18.57 4.89
CA SER A 249 6.58 19.95 4.73
C SER A 249 5.75 20.14 3.48
N LYS A 250 4.83 21.10 3.51
CA LYS A 250 4.07 21.54 2.31
C LYS A 250 4.99 21.77 1.14
N GLN A 251 6.05 22.53 1.35
CA GLN A 251 6.98 22.92 0.29
C GLN A 251 7.67 21.72 -0.37
N LYS A 252 8.03 20.68 0.41
CA LYS A 252 8.66 19.48 -0.13
C LYS A 252 7.64 18.57 -0.82
N ALA A 253 6.44 18.42 -0.24
CA ALA A 253 5.34 17.66 -0.83
C ALA A 253 4.88 18.27 -2.16
N THR A 254 4.66 19.58 -2.22
CA THR A 254 4.30 20.33 -3.43
C THR A 254 5.35 20.13 -4.52
N ARG A 255 6.63 20.42 -4.22
CA ARG A 255 7.73 20.25 -5.20
C ARG A 255 7.81 18.84 -5.78
N ARG A 256 7.57 17.81 -4.96
CA ARG A 256 7.55 16.41 -5.42
C ARG A 256 6.31 16.07 -6.23
N ARG A 257 5.15 16.63 -5.89
CA ARG A 257 3.88 16.40 -6.59
C ARG A 257 3.89 17.05 -7.97
N GLU A 258 4.33 18.29 -8.05
CA GLU A 258 4.44 19.05 -9.31
C GLU A 258 5.50 18.47 -10.26
N ALA A 259 6.49 17.75 -9.73
CA ALA A 259 7.51 17.07 -10.54
C ALA A 259 7.07 15.70 -11.08
N ARG A 260 5.83 15.25 -10.80
CA ARG A 260 5.30 14.00 -11.35
C ARG A 260 4.81 14.23 -12.77
N ASP A 261 5.05 13.25 -13.64
CA ASP A 261 4.54 13.27 -15.01
C ASP A 261 3.00 13.16 -15.05
N GLY A 262 2.41 12.53 -14.03
CA GLY A 262 0.98 12.35 -13.83
C GLY A 262 0.67 11.05 -13.08
N TYR A 263 -0.59 10.64 -13.11
CA TYR A 263 -1.15 9.53 -12.36
C TYR A 263 -2.01 8.66 -13.27
N VAL A 264 -1.89 7.34 -13.13
CA VAL A 264 -2.77 6.39 -13.80
C VAL A 264 -4.11 6.33 -13.07
N THR A 265 -5.20 6.55 -13.79
CA THR A 265 -6.58 6.49 -13.28
C THR A 265 -7.35 5.29 -13.85
N LEU A 266 -8.63 5.14 -13.51
CA LEU A 266 -9.48 4.10 -14.11
C LEU A 266 -9.75 4.39 -15.59
N GLU A 267 -9.84 5.66 -15.96
CA GLU A 267 -10.26 6.15 -17.26
C GLU A 267 -9.09 6.60 -18.15
N GLY A 268 -7.87 6.63 -17.62
CA GLY A 268 -6.67 6.95 -18.38
C GLY A 268 -5.54 7.51 -17.53
N PHE A 269 -5.11 8.73 -17.84
CA PHE A 269 -3.97 9.40 -17.23
C PHE A 269 -4.35 10.81 -16.80
N TRP A 270 -4.08 11.13 -15.54
CA TRP A 270 -4.37 12.42 -14.91
C TRP A 270 -3.09 13.22 -14.70
N THR A 271 -3.12 14.50 -15.05
CA THR A 271 -2.08 15.46 -14.69
C THR A 271 -2.70 16.58 -13.87
N ASP A 272 -2.09 16.90 -12.73
CA ASP A 272 -2.58 17.95 -11.84
C ASP A 272 -2.65 19.30 -12.61
N PRO A 273 -3.82 19.96 -12.67
CA PRO A 273 -3.93 21.27 -13.31
C PRO A 273 -3.23 22.36 -12.49
N PRO A 274 -2.95 23.53 -13.09
CA PRO A 274 -2.28 24.63 -12.39
C PRO A 274 -3.00 25.04 -11.09
N GLY A 275 -2.24 25.05 -9.98
CA GLY A 275 -2.74 25.41 -8.65
C GLY A 275 -3.54 24.30 -7.94
N TYR A 276 -3.53 23.07 -8.46
CA TYR A 276 -4.25 21.94 -7.85
C TYR A 276 -3.80 21.67 -6.40
N VAL A 277 -2.52 21.84 -6.10
CA VAL A 277 -2.00 21.61 -4.74
C VAL A 277 -2.58 22.60 -3.73
N GLU A 278 -2.69 23.87 -4.13
CA GLU A 278 -3.19 24.96 -3.29
C GLU A 278 -4.70 24.89 -3.10
N LYS A 279 -5.44 24.49 -4.14
CA LYS A 279 -6.90 24.46 -4.15
C LYS A 279 -7.47 23.16 -3.57
N ILE A 280 -6.82 22.04 -3.84
CA ILE A 280 -7.35 20.71 -3.54
C ILE A 280 -6.50 20.00 -2.47
N VAL A 281 -5.27 19.66 -2.83
CA VAL A 281 -4.42 18.71 -2.08
C VAL A 281 -4.14 19.17 -0.65
N TRP A 282 -3.55 20.35 -0.50
CA TRP A 282 -3.13 20.82 0.82
C TRP A 282 -4.32 21.17 1.71
N PRO A 283 -5.37 21.87 1.22
CA PRO A 283 -6.57 22.09 2.02
C PRO A 283 -7.21 20.79 2.53
N ASN A 284 -7.29 19.75 1.70
CA ASN A 284 -7.85 18.46 2.13
C ASN A 284 -6.94 17.73 3.12
N TYR A 285 -5.62 17.78 2.92
CA TYR A 285 -4.67 17.25 3.90
C TYR A 285 -4.84 17.93 5.27
N VAL A 286 -4.93 19.27 5.29
CA VAL A 286 -5.16 20.05 6.52
C VAL A 286 -6.49 19.68 7.16
N ALA A 287 -7.57 19.63 6.39
CA ALA A 287 -8.89 19.27 6.90
C ALA A 287 -8.89 17.88 7.56
N SER A 288 -8.20 16.93 6.93
CA SER A 288 -8.13 15.53 7.35
C SER A 288 -7.22 15.29 8.55
N HIS A 289 -6.13 16.05 8.68
CA HIS A 289 -5.06 15.76 9.65
C HIS A 289 -4.84 16.80 10.72
N LYS A 290 -5.45 18.00 10.68
CA LYS A 290 -5.20 19.05 11.69
C LYS A 290 -5.33 18.57 13.13
N TRP A 291 -6.20 17.60 13.41
CA TRP A 291 -6.38 16.99 14.73
C TRP A 291 -5.12 16.30 15.28
N LEU A 292 -4.18 15.90 14.42
CA LEU A 292 -2.93 15.23 14.75
C LEU A 292 -1.77 16.22 15.00
N PHE A 293 -1.99 17.52 14.79
CA PHE A 293 -0.99 18.57 14.94
C PHE A 293 -1.34 19.48 16.12
N LYS A 294 -0.32 19.99 16.80
CA LYS A 294 -0.51 20.93 17.92
C LYS A 294 -1.30 22.14 17.47
N ASP A 295 -2.36 22.44 18.21
CA ASP A 295 -3.30 23.55 17.97
C ASP A 295 -3.91 23.56 16.55
N GLY A 296 -3.86 22.44 15.83
CA GLY A 296 -4.31 22.36 14.44
C GLY A 296 -3.33 22.94 13.40
N HIS A 297 -2.11 23.32 13.80
CA HIS A 297 -1.13 23.96 12.93
C HIS A 297 -0.30 22.96 12.11
N VAL A 298 -0.91 22.44 11.03
CA VAL A 298 -0.27 21.46 10.13
C VAL A 298 1.05 21.96 9.53
N ASP A 299 1.10 23.22 9.09
CA ASP A 299 2.29 23.80 8.46
C ASP A 299 3.47 23.98 9.43
N ALA A 300 3.21 24.05 10.74
CA ALA A 300 4.27 24.09 11.75
C ALA A 300 4.96 22.72 11.93
N GLY A 301 4.30 21.64 11.49
CA GLY A 301 4.88 20.31 11.52
C GLY A 301 5.07 19.73 12.92
N VAL A 302 4.43 20.28 13.95
CA VAL A 302 4.54 19.78 15.31
C VAL A 302 3.37 18.85 15.60
N LEU A 303 3.64 17.56 15.75
CA LEU A 303 2.62 16.57 16.07
C LEU A 303 2.15 16.71 17.51
N ASP A 304 0.85 16.48 17.72
CA ASP A 304 0.27 16.35 19.05
C ASP A 304 0.53 14.94 19.58
N GLU A 305 1.46 14.82 20.54
CA GLU A 305 1.83 13.53 21.10
C GLU A 305 0.71 12.85 21.89
N ASP A 306 -0.25 13.59 22.47
CA ASP A 306 -1.39 13.01 23.15
C ASP A 306 -2.36 12.40 22.14
N ALA A 307 -2.58 13.07 21.01
CA ALA A 307 -3.33 12.52 19.89
C ALA A 307 -2.63 11.26 19.33
N MET A 308 -1.32 11.31 19.14
CA MET A 308 -0.53 10.14 18.70
C MET A 308 -0.68 8.95 19.65
N ARG A 309 -0.49 9.17 20.97
CA ARG A 309 -0.65 8.12 21.99
C ARG A 309 -2.06 7.54 22.00
N ARG A 310 -3.08 8.40 21.93
CA ARG A 310 -4.49 7.97 21.97
C ARG A 310 -4.88 7.07 20.79
N TYR A 311 -4.34 7.34 19.60
CA TYR A 311 -4.63 6.58 18.39
C TYR A 311 -3.57 5.53 18.05
N GLY A 312 -2.49 5.44 18.82
CA GLY A 312 -1.37 4.53 18.56
C GLY A 312 -0.63 4.84 17.26
N ILE A 313 -0.51 6.13 16.90
CA ILE A 313 0.21 6.57 15.70
C ILE A 313 1.68 6.81 16.05
N LEU A 314 2.57 6.22 15.24
CA LEU A 314 4.01 6.32 15.36
C LEU A 314 4.54 7.29 14.30
N ALA A 315 5.45 8.18 14.71
CA ALA A 315 6.19 9.08 13.83
C ALA A 315 7.59 9.35 14.42
N PRO A 316 8.58 9.78 13.62
CA PRO A 316 9.90 10.19 14.12
C PRO A 316 9.84 11.56 14.84
N VAL A 317 9.21 11.59 16.02
CA VAL A 317 9.04 12.80 16.84
C VAL A 317 10.38 13.41 17.27
N GLY A 318 10.42 14.74 17.44
CA GLY A 318 11.61 15.47 17.90
C GLY A 318 12.69 15.70 16.85
N LYS A 319 12.57 15.14 15.64
CA LYS A 319 13.50 15.36 14.52
C LYS A 319 13.11 16.50 13.57
N GLY A 320 11.93 17.09 13.77
CA GLY A 320 11.35 18.08 12.86
C GLY A 320 10.70 17.46 11.62
N MET A 321 10.32 18.29 10.66
CA MET A 321 9.81 17.84 9.36
C MET A 321 10.95 17.44 8.43
N ASP A 322 10.62 16.74 7.34
CA ASP A 322 11.52 16.51 6.21
C ASP A 322 12.78 15.69 6.53
N VAL A 323 12.71 14.89 7.59
CA VAL A 323 13.73 13.93 8.01
C VAL A 323 14.31 13.18 6.80
N PRO A 324 15.65 12.99 6.74
CA PRO A 324 16.28 12.20 5.68
C PRO A 324 15.59 10.83 5.50
N PHE A 325 15.44 10.40 4.25
CA PHE A 325 14.60 9.23 3.97
C PHE A 325 15.23 7.94 4.49
N GLU A 326 16.55 7.87 4.56
CA GLU A 326 17.31 6.79 5.18
C GLU A 326 17.00 6.64 6.67
N GLU A 327 16.85 7.76 7.39
CA GLU A 327 16.46 7.75 8.80
C GLU A 327 15.00 7.36 8.96
N THR A 328 14.16 7.76 8.01
CA THR A 328 12.74 7.36 7.96
C THR A 328 12.61 5.85 7.73
N LEU A 329 13.38 5.28 6.80
CA LEU A 329 13.41 3.84 6.54
C LEU A 329 13.88 3.08 7.79
N ASP A 330 14.97 3.53 8.41
CA ASP A 330 15.53 2.89 9.59
C ASP A 330 14.55 2.89 10.77
N TRP A 331 13.93 4.05 11.01
CA TRP A 331 12.90 4.22 12.02
C TRP A 331 11.69 3.32 11.77
N ALA A 332 11.20 3.24 10.54
CA ALA A 332 10.05 2.42 10.19
C ALA A 332 10.32 0.92 10.40
N VAL A 333 11.50 0.44 9.98
CA VAL A 333 11.93 -0.95 10.20
C VAL A 333 11.99 -1.27 11.68
N GLY A 334 12.65 -0.43 12.48
CA GLY A 334 12.72 -0.61 13.93
C GLY A 334 11.34 -0.59 14.60
N SER A 335 10.47 0.34 14.19
CA SER A 335 9.12 0.47 14.74
C SER A 335 8.25 -0.74 14.46
N ILE A 336 8.30 -1.30 13.24
CA ILE A 336 7.55 -2.52 12.89
C ILE A 336 8.05 -3.70 13.71
N MET A 337 9.37 -3.89 13.85
CA MET A 337 9.93 -4.97 14.67
C MET A 337 9.44 -4.90 16.12
N VAL A 338 9.55 -3.73 16.75
CA VAL A 338 9.09 -3.50 18.14
C VAL A 338 7.60 -3.77 18.29
N GLU A 339 6.78 -3.27 17.37
CA GLU A 339 5.33 -3.48 17.45
C GLU A 339 4.92 -4.93 17.19
N LEU A 340 5.59 -5.65 16.28
CA LEU A 340 5.37 -7.08 16.09
C LEU A 340 5.71 -7.88 17.36
N GLU A 341 6.83 -7.57 18.01
CA GLU A 341 7.18 -8.15 19.30
C GLU A 341 6.14 -7.85 20.38
N ARG A 342 5.64 -6.62 20.44
CA ARG A 342 4.58 -6.23 21.37
C ARG A 342 3.27 -7.01 21.11
N ILE A 343 2.89 -7.18 19.85
CA ILE A 343 1.63 -7.85 19.46
C ILE A 343 1.71 -9.36 19.73
N TYR A 344 2.81 -10.02 19.36
CA TYR A 344 2.90 -11.49 19.39
C TYR A 344 3.53 -12.06 20.65
N LEU A 345 4.40 -11.32 21.33
CA LEU A 345 5.17 -11.86 22.47
C LEU A 345 4.71 -11.30 23.82
N HIS A 346 4.03 -10.16 23.83
CA HIS A 346 3.65 -9.45 25.06
C HIS A 346 2.12 -9.33 25.26
N SER A 347 1.31 -10.01 24.44
CA SER A 347 -0.14 -10.01 24.56
C SER A 347 -0.67 -10.99 25.62
N GLU A 348 0.10 -12.02 25.99
CA GLU A 348 -0.34 -13.05 26.95
C GLU A 348 -0.31 -12.62 28.43
N GLU A 349 0.47 -11.60 28.81
CA GLU A 349 0.52 -11.13 30.21
C GLU A 349 -0.77 -10.42 30.69
N LYS A 350 -1.66 -10.00 29.77
CA LYS A 350 -2.91 -9.32 30.15
C LYS A 350 -4.02 -10.28 30.62
N ILE A 351 -4.02 -11.54 30.19
CA ILE A 351 -5.11 -12.48 30.51
C ILE A 351 -4.91 -13.12 31.89
N SER A 352 -3.67 -13.33 32.32
CA SER A 352 -3.37 -13.91 33.64
C SER A 352 -3.50 -12.91 34.81
N GLY A 353 -3.38 -11.61 34.53
CA GLY A 353 -3.49 -10.55 35.55
C GLY A 353 -4.92 -10.23 36.01
N GLU A 354 -5.94 -10.47 35.18
CA GLU A 354 -7.34 -10.22 35.54
C GLU A 354 -7.96 -11.37 36.35
N GLU A 355 -7.61 -12.63 36.07
CA GLU A 355 -8.08 -13.78 36.86
C GLU A 355 -7.49 -13.80 38.28
N GLY A 356 -6.24 -13.34 38.46
CA GLY A 356 -5.62 -13.19 39.78
C GLY A 356 -6.28 -12.11 40.63
N ASN A 357 -6.69 -11.00 40.01
CA ASN A 357 -7.27 -9.86 40.71
C ASN A 357 -8.77 -10.06 41.05
N GLN A 358 -9.45 -10.95 40.33
CA GLN A 358 -10.82 -11.37 40.66
C GLN A 358 -10.85 -12.30 41.88
N LYS A 359 -9.92 -13.27 41.98
CA LYS A 359 -9.81 -14.19 43.13
C LYS A 359 -9.41 -13.49 44.42
N ASP A 360 -8.53 -12.49 44.35
CA ASP A 360 -8.13 -11.71 45.54
C ASP A 360 -9.22 -10.76 46.05
N LYS A 361 -10.17 -10.35 45.21
CA LYS A 361 -11.34 -9.57 45.63
C LYS A 361 -12.45 -10.41 46.25
N GLU A 362 -12.59 -11.67 45.83
CA GLU A 362 -13.53 -12.64 46.43
C GLU A 362 -13.07 -13.06 47.83
N ASN A 363 -11.77 -13.31 48.01
CA ASN A 363 -11.19 -13.75 49.30
C ASN A 363 -11.06 -12.64 50.36
N ARG A 364 -11.22 -11.37 50.00
CA ARG A 364 -11.28 -10.23 50.95
C ARG A 364 -12.70 -9.86 51.36
N ARG A 365 -13.71 -10.57 50.84
CA ARG A 365 -15.14 -10.36 51.14
C ARG A 365 -15.78 -11.51 51.92
N GLN A 366 -15.02 -12.55 52.24
CA GLN A 366 -15.33 -13.56 53.26
C GLN A 366 -14.47 -13.28 54.49
#